data_AF-A0A969W3F2-F1
#
_entry.id   AF-A0A969W3F2-F1
#
_cell.length_a   1.000
_cell.length_b   1.000
_cell.length_c   1.000
_cell.angle_alpha   90.00
_cell.angle_beta   90.00
_cell.angle_gamma   90.00
#
_symmetry.space_group_name_H-M   'P 1'
#
loop_
_entity.id
_entity.type
_entity.pdbx_description
1 polymer ?
#
loop_
_entity_poly.entity_id
_entity_poly.type
_entity_poly.pdbx_seq_one_letter_code
_entity_poly.pdbx_strand_id
1 'polypeptide(L)'
;MDSLKINAAVYDIPDKVFQTRLSELTEMLALGDKLKQPVRKLSLGERMKAELLAALLHQPQVLFMDEPTLGLDVNAQAAVREFLRQYNHQYGATIILTSHYMADITALCERVLLIYEGGLIYDGNLDDLLEKFSPYREVRVELAHPMSTAETQRIESLQSYSDFTEIDGQFVRFLVQRDALTKTVSRILAEQQVIDLTVSDPPIEEIVGQSFPFW
;
A
#
# COMPACT_ATOMS: atom_id res chain seq x y z
N MET A 1 30.33 3.16 4.71
CA MET A 1 30.95 3.49 6.02
C MET A 1 31.20 4.98 6.22
N ASP A 2 31.91 5.68 5.32
CA ASP A 2 32.24 7.10 5.55
C ASP A 2 31.01 8.00 5.69
N SER A 3 29.98 7.78 4.87
CA SER A 3 28.69 8.50 4.97
C SER A 3 28.02 8.35 6.35
N LEU A 4 28.12 7.16 6.97
CA LEU A 4 27.53 6.90 8.28
C LEU A 4 28.30 7.61 9.40
N LYS A 5 29.63 7.69 9.30
CA LYS A 5 30.46 8.45 10.25
C LYS A 5 30.22 9.94 10.15
N ILE A 6 30.06 10.47 8.93
CA ILE A 6 29.71 11.88 8.71
C ILE A 6 28.35 12.17 9.34
N ASN A 7 27.35 11.31 9.09
CA ASN A 7 26.03 11.46 9.68
C ASN A 7 26.09 11.44 11.23
N ALA A 8 26.84 10.50 11.80
CA ALA A 8 27.05 10.45 13.24
C ALA A 8 27.68 11.73 13.82
N ALA A 9 28.66 12.31 13.11
CA ALA A 9 29.26 13.59 13.49
C ALA A 9 28.28 14.76 13.40
N VAL A 10 27.39 14.78 12.38
CA VAL A 10 26.36 15.83 12.24
C VAL A 10 25.37 15.84 13.42
N TYR A 11 25.07 14.65 13.97
CA TYR A 11 24.17 14.49 15.11
C TYR A 11 24.91 14.36 16.46
N ASP A 12 26.22 14.66 16.50
CA ASP A 12 27.05 14.56 17.70
C ASP A 12 26.94 13.22 18.46
N ILE A 13 26.81 12.12 17.72
CA ILE A 13 26.65 10.78 18.29
C ILE A 13 28.01 10.31 18.86
N PRO A 14 28.11 9.98 20.15
CA PRO A 14 29.36 9.47 20.72
C PRO A 14 29.79 8.16 20.05
N ASP A 15 31.09 7.97 19.80
CA ASP A 15 31.63 6.79 19.09
C ASP A 15 31.12 5.45 19.64
N LYS A 16 31.03 5.31 20.97
CA LYS A 16 30.53 4.09 21.60
C LYS A 16 29.06 3.83 21.25
N VAL A 17 28.24 4.87 21.27
CA VAL A 17 26.82 4.79 20.89
C VAL A 17 26.71 4.48 19.40
N PHE A 18 27.49 5.17 18.55
CA PHE A 18 27.53 4.91 17.12
C PHE A 18 27.82 3.44 16.80
N GLN A 19 28.85 2.84 17.42
CA GLN A 19 29.20 1.43 17.17
C GLN A 19 28.10 0.46 17.61
N THR A 20 27.50 0.70 18.79
CA THR A 20 26.38 -0.11 19.28
C THR A 20 25.19 -0.02 18.33
N ARG A 21 24.75 1.19 18.00
CA ARG A 21 23.62 1.45 17.10
C ARG A 21 23.86 0.89 15.70
N LEU A 22 25.07 1.09 15.17
CA LEU A 22 25.45 0.56 13.86
C LEU A 22 25.35 -0.96 13.84
N SER A 23 25.87 -1.64 14.87
CA SER A 23 25.81 -3.11 14.95
C SER A 23 24.36 -3.60 15.01
N GLU A 24 23.56 -3.03 15.91
CA GLU A 24 22.13 -3.38 16.08
C GLU A 24 21.35 -3.21 14.77
N LEU A 25 21.43 -2.02 14.17
CA LEU A 25 20.68 -1.72 12.95
C LEU A 25 21.17 -2.55 11.75
N THR A 26 22.47 -2.83 11.68
CA THR A 26 23.02 -3.69 10.61
C THR A 26 22.47 -5.11 10.70
N GLU A 27 22.32 -5.63 11.91
CA GLU A 27 21.74 -6.95 12.15
C GLU A 27 20.24 -6.95 11.82
N MET A 28 19.46 -6.00 12.37
CA MET A 28 18.02 -5.89 12.12
C MET A 28 17.68 -5.76 10.62
N LEU A 29 18.51 -5.05 9.86
CA LEU A 29 18.29 -4.83 8.42
C LEU A 29 18.95 -5.90 7.53
N ALA A 30 19.70 -6.85 8.12
CA ALA A 30 20.50 -7.84 7.42
C ALA A 30 21.49 -7.22 6.40
N LEU A 31 22.21 -6.16 6.82
CA LEU A 31 23.13 -5.37 5.98
C LEU A 31 24.62 -5.77 6.09
N GLY A 32 24.97 -6.75 6.94
CA GLY A 32 26.33 -7.22 7.26
C GLY A 32 27.48 -6.70 6.37
N ASP A 33 27.94 -7.51 5.41
CA ASP A 33 29.05 -7.11 4.52
C ASP A 33 28.66 -6.08 3.45
N LYS A 34 27.35 -5.80 3.28
CA LYS A 34 26.85 -4.84 2.29
C LYS A 34 27.27 -3.41 2.63
N LEU A 35 27.46 -3.08 3.90
CA LEU A 35 27.93 -1.75 4.34
C LEU A 35 29.33 -1.35 3.85
N LYS A 36 30.13 -2.32 3.40
CA LYS A 36 31.46 -2.11 2.81
C LYS A 36 31.38 -1.87 1.29
N GLN A 37 30.23 -2.15 0.67
CA GLN A 37 30.06 -1.98 -0.77
C GLN A 37 29.73 -0.52 -1.11
N PRO A 38 30.20 0.00 -2.26
CA PRO A 38 29.75 1.30 -2.75
C PRO A 38 28.24 1.29 -2.99
N VAL A 39 27.54 2.36 -2.61
CA VAL A 39 26.07 2.48 -2.72
C VAL A 39 25.55 2.14 -4.12
N ARG A 40 26.28 2.55 -5.17
CA ARG A 40 25.95 2.24 -6.58
C ARG A 40 25.94 0.75 -6.95
N LYS A 41 26.47 -0.12 -6.09
CA LYS A 41 26.49 -1.58 -6.28
C LYS A 41 25.42 -2.31 -5.45
N LEU A 42 24.71 -1.58 -4.58
CA LEU A 42 23.61 -2.14 -3.80
C LEU A 42 22.38 -2.32 -4.70
N SER A 43 21.59 -3.36 -4.42
CA SER A 43 20.24 -3.43 -4.97
C SER A 43 19.38 -2.29 -4.41
N LEU A 44 18.22 -2.02 -5.02
CA LEU A 44 17.32 -0.97 -4.53
C LEU A 44 16.88 -1.23 -3.08
N GLY A 45 16.54 -2.48 -2.74
CA GLY A 45 16.18 -2.86 -1.37
C GLY A 45 17.33 -2.75 -0.38
N GLU A 46 18.55 -3.11 -0.78
CA GLU A 46 19.74 -2.92 0.06
C GLU A 46 20.05 -1.45 0.29
N ARG A 47 19.85 -0.61 -0.74
CA ARG A 47 20.01 0.83 -0.64
C ARG A 47 18.97 1.44 0.30
N MET A 48 17.69 1.08 0.16
CA MET A 48 16.63 1.55 1.06
C MET A 48 16.95 1.20 2.51
N LYS A 49 17.39 -0.04 2.77
CA LYS A 49 17.82 -0.46 4.11
C LYS A 49 19.02 0.35 4.61
N ALA A 50 20.01 0.62 3.77
CA ALA A 50 21.15 1.44 4.16
C ALA A 50 20.75 2.89 4.48
N GLU A 51 19.76 3.43 3.76
CA GLU A 51 19.17 4.75 4.03
C GLU A 51 18.39 4.75 5.36
N LEU A 52 17.60 3.72 5.65
CA LEU A 52 16.96 3.53 6.97
C LEU A 52 17.98 3.44 8.10
N LEU A 53 19.06 2.67 7.92
CA LEU A 53 20.12 2.59 8.91
C LEU A 53 20.70 3.97 9.19
N ALA A 54 21.03 4.74 8.16
CA ALA A 54 21.57 6.08 8.30
C ALA A 54 20.58 7.01 9.02
N ALA A 55 19.30 6.98 8.65
CA ALA A 55 18.25 7.79 9.27
C ALA A 55 18.02 7.45 10.76
N LEU A 56 18.32 6.23 11.18
CA LEU A 56 18.04 5.75 12.54
C LEU A 56 19.25 5.74 13.48
N LEU A 57 20.44 6.09 12.97
CA LEU A 57 21.67 6.14 13.77
C LEU A 57 21.53 7.06 14.99
N HIS A 58 20.93 8.23 14.81
CA HIS A 58 20.71 9.23 15.86
C HIS A 58 19.46 8.97 16.72
N GLN A 59 18.81 7.82 16.53
CA GLN A 59 17.64 7.37 17.31
C GLN A 59 16.51 8.43 17.38
N PRO A 60 15.92 8.82 16.24
CA PRO A 60 14.84 9.81 16.22
C PRO A 60 13.60 9.29 16.97
N GLN A 61 12.89 10.22 17.64
CA GLN A 61 11.59 9.92 18.26
C GLN A 61 10.46 9.82 17.23
N VAL A 62 10.61 10.50 16.09
CA VAL A 62 9.65 10.50 14.98
C VAL A 62 10.39 10.22 13.67
N LEU A 63 9.97 9.19 12.95
CA LEU A 63 10.50 8.82 11.65
C LEU A 63 9.46 9.14 10.56
N PHE A 64 9.86 9.96 9.59
CA PHE A 64 9.06 10.23 8.38
C PHE A 64 9.57 9.38 7.23
N MET A 65 8.68 8.72 6.52
CA MET A 65 9.01 7.92 5.35
C MET A 65 8.06 8.23 4.20
N ASP A 66 8.64 8.58 3.06
CA ASP A 66 7.87 8.75 1.83
C ASP A 66 7.98 7.49 0.98
N GLU A 67 6.88 6.76 0.82
CA GLU A 67 6.79 5.56 -0.03
C GLU A 67 7.96 4.55 0.17
N PRO A 68 8.20 4.05 1.41
CA PRO A 68 9.42 3.32 1.78
C PRO A 68 9.62 1.98 1.08
N THR A 69 8.59 1.47 0.43
CA THR A 69 8.52 0.15 -0.22
C THR A 69 8.41 0.24 -1.75
N LEU A 70 8.35 1.46 -2.30
CA LEU A 70 8.18 1.70 -3.72
C LEU A 70 9.37 1.16 -4.53
N GLY A 71 9.05 0.41 -5.58
CA GLY A 71 10.04 -0.20 -6.47
C GLY A 71 10.79 -1.41 -5.87
N LEU A 72 10.51 -1.78 -4.62
CA LEU A 72 11.08 -2.97 -4.00
C LEU A 72 10.34 -4.23 -4.45
N ASP A 73 11.06 -5.36 -4.54
CA ASP A 73 10.43 -6.66 -4.70
C ASP A 73 9.66 -7.08 -3.44
N VAL A 74 8.76 -8.05 -3.58
CA VAL A 74 7.84 -8.51 -2.51
C VAL A 74 8.60 -8.94 -1.24
N ASN A 75 9.77 -9.58 -1.38
CA ASN A 75 10.56 -10.03 -0.23
C ASN A 75 11.22 -8.85 0.49
N ALA A 76 11.75 -7.89 -0.28
CA ALA A 76 12.33 -6.67 0.27
C ALA A 76 11.29 -5.80 0.97
N GLN A 77 10.09 -5.67 0.41
CA GLN A 77 8.97 -4.98 1.05
C GLN A 77 8.61 -5.62 2.40
N ALA A 78 8.46 -6.96 2.43
CA ALA A 78 8.16 -7.69 3.66
C ALA A 78 9.26 -7.49 4.73
N ALA A 79 10.53 -7.51 4.33
CA ALA A 79 11.64 -7.27 5.24
C ALA A 79 11.66 -5.83 5.79
N VAL A 80 11.33 -4.83 4.98
CA VAL A 80 11.21 -3.44 5.44
C VAL A 80 10.04 -3.28 6.40
N ARG A 81 8.86 -3.85 6.10
CA ARG A 81 7.71 -3.83 7.01
C ARG A 81 8.05 -4.44 8.37
N GLU A 82 8.65 -5.64 8.36
CA GLU A 82 9.02 -6.32 9.61
C GLU A 82 10.04 -5.52 10.41
N PHE A 83 11.03 -4.94 9.75
CA PHE A 83 12.01 -4.06 10.39
C PHE A 83 11.33 -2.86 11.07
N LEU A 84 10.44 -2.15 10.37
CA LEU A 84 9.77 -0.96 10.90
C LEU A 84 8.89 -1.29 12.10
N ARG A 85 8.15 -2.41 12.01
CA ARG A 85 7.31 -2.92 13.10
C ARG A 85 8.15 -3.25 14.34
N GLN A 86 9.25 -3.97 14.16
CA GLN A 86 10.20 -4.29 15.25
C GLN A 86 10.81 -3.02 15.84
N TYR A 87 11.23 -2.07 15.00
CA TYR A 87 11.84 -0.83 15.44
C TYR A 87 10.86 0.03 16.25
N ASN A 88 9.63 0.22 15.76
CA ASN A 88 8.57 0.90 16.51
C ASN A 88 8.33 0.25 17.87
N HIS A 89 8.19 -1.08 17.91
CA HIS A 89 7.94 -1.80 19.14
C HIS A 89 9.11 -1.71 20.15
N GLN A 90 10.34 -1.86 19.68
CA GLN A 90 11.54 -1.88 20.52
C GLN A 90 11.90 -0.49 21.06
N TYR A 91 11.77 0.56 20.24
CA TYR A 91 12.24 1.90 20.59
C TYR A 91 11.12 2.90 20.89
N GLY A 92 9.86 2.53 20.68
CA GLY A 92 8.71 3.42 20.86
C GLY A 92 8.70 4.62 19.91
N ALA A 93 9.42 4.55 18.78
CA ALA A 93 9.50 5.63 17.82
C ALA A 93 8.17 5.77 17.06
N THR A 94 7.63 6.98 16.96
CA THR A 94 6.47 7.26 16.10
C THR A 94 6.90 7.19 14.64
N ILE A 95 6.19 6.42 13.83
CA ILE A 95 6.46 6.30 12.39
C ILE A 95 5.30 6.92 11.62
N ILE A 96 5.60 7.88 10.76
CA ILE A 96 4.67 8.48 9.81
C ILE A 96 5.14 8.07 8.42
N LEU A 97 4.29 7.36 7.69
CA LEU A 97 4.61 6.93 6.33
C LEU A 97 3.49 7.28 5.35
N THR A 98 3.88 7.55 4.12
CA THR A 98 2.98 7.57 2.96
C THR A 98 3.11 6.24 2.23
N SER A 99 1.98 5.70 1.79
CA SER A 99 1.96 4.53 0.91
C SER A 99 0.63 4.47 0.18
N HIS A 100 0.68 4.07 -1.09
CA HIS A 100 -0.48 3.68 -1.88
C HIS A 100 -0.69 2.16 -1.86
N TYR A 101 0.16 1.39 -1.19
CA TYR A 101 0.02 -0.06 -1.05
C TYR A 101 -0.71 -0.41 0.25
N MET A 102 -1.93 -0.93 0.14
CA MET A 102 -2.70 -1.38 1.32
C MET A 102 -2.00 -2.45 2.15
N ALA A 103 -1.14 -3.28 1.54
CA ALA A 103 -0.34 -4.26 2.26
C ALA A 103 0.65 -3.61 3.24
N ASP A 104 1.12 -2.40 2.98
CA ASP A 104 1.97 -1.66 3.91
C ASP A 104 1.15 -1.01 5.02
N ILE A 105 0.04 -0.37 4.65
CA ILE A 105 -0.87 0.29 5.60
C ILE A 105 -1.39 -0.72 6.62
N THR A 106 -1.94 -1.86 6.16
CA THR A 106 -2.47 -2.92 7.02
C THR A 106 -1.43 -3.60 7.91
N ALA A 107 -0.16 -3.61 7.48
CA ALA A 107 0.89 -4.25 8.25
C ALA A 107 1.55 -3.31 9.28
N LEU A 108 1.49 -2.00 9.09
CA LEU A 108 2.27 -1.02 9.84
C LEU A 108 1.45 0.01 10.60
N CYS A 109 0.20 0.26 10.21
CA CYS A 109 -0.57 1.41 10.68
C CYS A 109 -1.79 1.00 11.50
N GLU A 110 -1.94 1.59 12.69
CA GLU A 110 -3.17 1.53 13.49
C GLU A 110 -4.11 2.69 13.16
N ARG A 111 -3.55 3.86 12.82
CA ARG A 111 -4.28 5.06 12.41
C ARG A 111 -3.87 5.41 10.98
N VAL A 112 -4.84 5.83 10.17
CA VAL A 112 -4.64 6.21 8.78
C VAL A 112 -5.27 7.57 8.51
N LEU A 113 -4.59 8.37 7.69
CA LEU A 113 -5.07 9.62 7.17
C LEU A 113 -5.24 9.45 5.67
N LEU A 114 -6.44 9.68 5.16
CA LEU A 114 -6.73 9.53 3.73
C LEU A 114 -6.92 10.90 3.10
N ILE A 115 -6.15 11.14 2.05
CA ILE A 115 -6.12 12.42 1.33
C ILE A 115 -6.58 12.18 -0.10
N TYR A 116 -7.56 12.96 -0.56
CA TYR A 116 -8.06 12.93 -1.94
C TYR A 116 -8.26 14.36 -2.43
N GLU A 117 -7.85 14.64 -3.67
CA GLU A 117 -7.93 15.97 -4.29
C GLU A 117 -7.39 17.13 -3.41
N GLY A 118 -6.36 16.84 -2.60
CA GLY A 118 -5.73 17.81 -1.70
C GLY A 118 -6.49 18.05 -0.39
N GLY A 119 -7.62 17.36 -0.15
CA GLY A 119 -8.38 17.39 1.09
C GLY A 119 -8.15 16.15 1.95
N LEU A 120 -8.13 16.32 3.27
CA LEU A 120 -8.18 15.22 4.24
C LEU A 120 -9.63 14.75 4.36
N ILE A 121 -9.92 13.53 3.92
CA ILE A 121 -11.30 12.99 3.90
C ILE A 121 -11.53 11.90 4.94
N TYR A 122 -10.46 11.36 5.52
CA TYR A 122 -10.53 10.46 6.64
C TYR A 122 -9.34 10.63 7.58
N ASP A 123 -9.62 10.59 8.88
CA ASP A 123 -8.62 10.54 9.94
C ASP A 123 -9.17 9.67 11.07
N GLY A 124 -8.56 8.51 11.29
CA GLY A 124 -9.05 7.55 12.28
C GLY A 124 -8.35 6.21 12.25
N ASN A 125 -8.91 5.24 12.96
CA ASN A 125 -8.37 3.89 13.04
C ASN A 125 -8.55 3.15 11.71
N LEU A 126 -7.53 2.44 11.27
CA LEU A 126 -7.60 1.62 10.07
C LEU A 126 -8.74 0.59 10.12
N ASP A 127 -9.01 -0.02 11.27
CA ASP A 127 -10.07 -1.02 11.39
C ASP A 127 -11.46 -0.41 11.11
N ASP A 128 -11.74 0.77 11.68
CA ASP A 128 -12.98 1.50 11.43
C ASP A 128 -13.12 1.89 9.94
N LEU A 129 -11.99 2.20 9.31
CA LEU A 129 -11.92 2.51 7.89
C LEU A 129 -12.28 1.27 7.06
N LEU A 130 -11.63 0.14 7.35
CA LEU A 130 -11.86 -1.14 6.66
C LEU A 130 -13.29 -1.65 6.86
N GLU A 131 -13.89 -1.48 8.04
CA GLU A 131 -15.29 -1.85 8.29
C GLU A 131 -16.26 -1.03 7.43
N LYS A 132 -16.04 0.29 7.32
CA LYS A 132 -16.85 1.16 6.45
C LYS A 132 -16.74 0.79 4.97
N PHE A 133 -15.63 0.18 4.56
CA PHE A 133 -15.36 -0.23 3.18
C PHE A 133 -15.64 -1.70 2.87
N SER A 134 -15.82 -2.52 3.91
CA SER A 134 -16.21 -3.94 3.80
C SER A 134 -17.55 -4.24 3.12
N PRO A 135 -18.54 -3.31 2.96
CA PRO A 135 -19.79 -3.69 2.33
C PRO A 135 -19.67 -3.84 0.82
N TYR A 136 -18.55 -3.49 0.17
CA TYR A 136 -18.41 -3.61 -1.28
C TYR A 136 -17.37 -4.65 -1.70
N ARG A 137 -17.59 -5.24 -2.87
CA ARG A 137 -16.69 -6.17 -3.54
C ARG A 137 -16.55 -5.77 -4.99
N GLU A 138 -15.32 -5.81 -5.48
CA GLU A 138 -15.04 -5.61 -6.89
C GLU A 138 -15.27 -6.92 -7.62
N VAL A 139 -16.06 -6.87 -8.69
CA VAL A 139 -16.25 -7.98 -9.62
C VAL A 139 -15.71 -7.53 -10.98
N ARG A 140 -14.62 -8.16 -11.42
CA ARG A 140 -14.03 -7.94 -12.74
C ARG A 140 -14.40 -9.10 -13.65
N VAL A 141 -14.90 -8.78 -14.83
CA VAL A 141 -15.41 -9.74 -15.80
C VAL A 141 -14.75 -9.49 -17.15
N GLU A 142 -14.29 -10.56 -17.79
CA GLU A 142 -13.86 -10.55 -19.19
C GLU A 142 -14.99 -11.11 -20.07
N LEU A 143 -15.48 -10.30 -21.01
CA LEU A 143 -16.53 -10.69 -21.94
C LEU A 143 -15.94 -11.33 -23.20
N ALA A 144 -16.70 -12.23 -23.81
CA ALA A 144 -16.30 -12.93 -25.03
C ALA A 144 -16.10 -12.01 -26.25
N HIS A 145 -16.76 -10.85 -26.25
CA HIS A 145 -16.68 -9.88 -27.31
C HIS A 145 -16.47 -8.49 -26.70
N PRO A 146 -15.55 -7.67 -27.25
CA PRO A 146 -15.34 -6.32 -26.76
C PRO A 146 -16.60 -5.48 -26.96
N MET A 147 -16.89 -4.66 -25.96
CA MET A 147 -18.00 -3.72 -26.00
C MET A 147 -17.65 -2.54 -26.91
N SER A 148 -18.52 -2.27 -27.88
CA SER A 148 -18.49 -1.04 -28.67
C SER A 148 -19.35 0.04 -28.02
N THR A 149 -18.93 1.30 -28.13
CA THR A 149 -19.71 2.46 -27.66
C THR A 149 -21.06 2.61 -28.36
N ALA A 150 -21.28 1.89 -29.48
CA ALA A 150 -22.55 1.86 -30.19
C ALA A 150 -23.58 0.87 -29.61
N GLU A 151 -23.20 -0.01 -28.67
CA GLU A 151 -24.06 -1.05 -28.09
C GLU A 151 -24.84 -0.56 -26.85
N THR A 152 -25.56 0.56 -26.95
CA THR A 152 -26.22 1.25 -25.82
C THR A 152 -27.06 0.32 -24.94
N GLN A 153 -27.86 -0.57 -25.54
CA GLN A 153 -28.73 -1.48 -24.81
C GLN A 153 -27.96 -2.52 -23.98
N ARG A 154 -26.77 -2.89 -24.43
CA ARG A 154 -25.88 -3.84 -23.75
C ARG A 154 -25.11 -3.14 -22.63
N ILE A 155 -24.77 -1.87 -22.81
CA ILE A 155 -24.20 -1.03 -21.75
C ILE A 155 -25.22 -0.83 -20.62
N GLU A 156 -26.49 -0.52 -20.96
CA GLU A 156 -27.57 -0.38 -19.98
C GLU A 156 -27.83 -1.68 -19.20
N SER A 157 -27.76 -2.85 -19.88
CA SER A 157 -27.92 -4.13 -19.19
C SER A 157 -26.78 -4.41 -18.21
N LEU A 158 -25.54 -4.05 -18.55
CA LEU A 158 -24.39 -4.15 -17.65
C LEU A 158 -24.53 -3.21 -16.45
N GLN A 159 -24.92 -1.96 -16.68
CA GLN A 159 -25.16 -0.98 -15.60
C GLN A 159 -26.28 -1.40 -14.63
N SER A 160 -27.17 -2.31 -15.03
CA SER A 160 -28.20 -2.84 -14.13
C SER A 160 -27.66 -3.73 -13.00
N TYR A 161 -26.42 -4.24 -13.12
CA TYR A 161 -25.81 -5.14 -12.14
C TYR A 161 -25.25 -4.41 -10.92
N SER A 162 -24.95 -3.11 -11.06
CA SER A 162 -24.22 -2.34 -10.06
C SER A 162 -24.38 -0.84 -10.31
N ASP A 163 -24.53 -0.05 -9.25
CA ASP A 163 -24.56 1.42 -9.33
C ASP A 163 -23.25 2.00 -9.93
N PHE A 164 -22.15 1.25 -9.81
CA PHE A 164 -20.89 1.59 -10.44
C PHE A 164 -20.46 0.50 -11.42
N THR A 165 -20.33 0.88 -12.69
CA THR A 165 -19.90 0.00 -13.77
C THR A 165 -18.91 0.74 -14.65
N GLU A 166 -17.69 0.22 -14.75
CA GLU A 166 -16.67 0.72 -15.66
C GLU A 166 -16.42 -0.30 -16.77
N ILE A 167 -16.38 0.16 -18.02
CA ILE A 167 -16.22 -0.67 -19.21
C ILE A 167 -14.96 -0.24 -19.93
N ASP A 168 -14.02 -1.17 -20.10
CA ASP A 168 -12.79 -0.99 -20.87
C ASP A 168 -12.64 -2.14 -21.89
N GLY A 169 -13.15 -1.90 -23.09
CA GLY A 169 -13.16 -2.90 -24.16
C GLY A 169 -13.94 -4.15 -23.78
N GLN A 170 -13.25 -5.27 -23.58
CA GLN A 170 -13.85 -6.54 -23.16
C GLN A 170 -13.89 -6.72 -21.64
N PHE A 171 -13.24 -5.84 -20.87
CA PHE A 171 -13.24 -5.91 -19.41
C PHE A 171 -14.33 -5.01 -18.84
N VAL A 172 -15.09 -5.55 -17.89
CA VAL A 172 -16.10 -4.79 -17.15
C VAL A 172 -15.82 -4.93 -15.66
N ARG A 173 -15.81 -3.81 -14.95
CA ARG A 173 -15.64 -3.75 -13.50
C ARG A 173 -16.95 -3.30 -12.86
N PHE A 174 -17.38 -4.02 -11.84
CA PHE A 174 -18.56 -3.71 -11.04
C PHE A 174 -18.16 -3.55 -9.57
N LEU A 175 -18.76 -2.59 -8.87
CA LEU A 175 -18.66 -2.47 -7.41
C LEU A 175 -19.98 -2.92 -6.77
N VAL A 176 -20.00 -4.13 -6.23
CA VAL A 176 -21.22 -4.79 -5.78
C VAL A 176 -21.27 -4.85 -4.26
N GLN A 177 -22.44 -4.61 -3.66
CA GLN A 177 -22.60 -4.84 -2.22
C GLN A 177 -22.38 -6.32 -1.88
N ARG A 178 -21.72 -6.59 -0.76
CA ARG A 178 -21.26 -7.92 -0.35
C ARG A 178 -22.41 -8.90 -0.14
N ASP A 179 -23.56 -8.42 0.31
CA ASP A 179 -24.80 -9.19 0.48
C ASP A 179 -25.48 -9.52 -0.86
N ALA A 180 -25.35 -8.64 -1.86
CA ALA A 180 -25.83 -8.84 -3.22
C ALA A 180 -24.86 -9.63 -4.12
N LEU A 181 -23.59 -9.76 -3.72
CA LEU A 181 -22.49 -10.32 -4.52
C LEU A 181 -22.87 -11.61 -5.26
N THR A 182 -23.28 -12.65 -4.55
CA THR A 182 -23.55 -13.97 -5.14
C THR A 182 -24.71 -13.92 -6.14
N LYS A 183 -25.74 -13.12 -5.83
CA LYS A 183 -26.90 -12.92 -6.71
C LYS A 183 -26.50 -12.19 -7.99
N THR A 184 -25.71 -11.13 -7.86
CA THR A 184 -25.22 -10.35 -9.00
C THR A 184 -24.30 -11.16 -9.89
N VAL A 185 -23.30 -11.85 -9.33
CA VAL A 185 -22.39 -12.72 -10.09
C VAL A 185 -23.15 -13.80 -10.84
N SER A 186 -24.13 -14.43 -10.20
CA SER A 186 -24.97 -15.45 -10.84
C SER A 186 -25.77 -14.89 -12.01
N ARG A 187 -26.29 -13.66 -11.88
CA ARG A 187 -27.03 -12.97 -12.96
C ARG A 187 -26.11 -12.64 -14.13
N ILE A 188 -24.91 -12.11 -13.86
CA ILE A 188 -23.91 -11.82 -14.89
C ILE A 188 -23.55 -13.08 -15.68
N LEU A 189 -23.24 -14.18 -15.00
CA LEU A 189 -22.86 -15.43 -15.66
C LEU A 189 -24.00 -16.07 -16.48
N ALA A 190 -25.26 -15.81 -16.10
CA ALA A 190 -26.42 -16.33 -16.82
C ALA A 190 -26.79 -15.50 -18.06
N GLU A 191 -26.60 -14.19 -18.00
CA GLU A 191 -27.06 -13.24 -19.03
C GLU A 191 -25.95 -12.81 -19.99
N GLN A 192 -24.68 -12.93 -19.58
CA GLN A 192 -23.52 -12.51 -20.37
C GLN A 192 -22.63 -13.68 -20.78
N GLN A 193 -21.94 -13.53 -21.91
CA GLN A 193 -20.91 -14.48 -22.34
C GLN A 193 -19.57 -14.11 -21.67
N VAL A 194 -19.30 -14.69 -20.52
CA VAL A 194 -18.09 -14.45 -19.71
C VAL A 194 -17.00 -15.45 -20.06
N ILE A 195 -15.78 -14.95 -20.32
CA ILE A 195 -14.56 -15.75 -20.46
C ILE A 195 -13.93 -15.98 -19.09
N ASP A 196 -13.78 -14.91 -18.30
CA ASP A 196 -13.12 -14.94 -16.99
C ASP A 196 -13.83 -14.02 -15.98
N LEU A 197 -13.73 -14.36 -14.70
CA LEU A 197 -14.32 -13.60 -13.60
C LEU A 197 -13.40 -13.64 -12.37
N THR A 198 -13.09 -12.46 -11.83
CA THR A 198 -12.35 -12.27 -10.58
C THR A 198 -13.18 -11.48 -9.59
N VAL A 199 -13.15 -11.87 -8.31
CA VAL A 199 -13.74 -11.11 -7.21
C VAL A 199 -12.65 -10.70 -6.23
N SER A 200 -12.46 -9.40 -6.07
CA SER A 200 -11.42 -8.76 -5.26
C SER A 200 -12.04 -7.82 -4.22
N ASP A 201 -11.19 -7.28 -3.35
CA ASP A 201 -11.52 -6.09 -2.57
C ASP A 201 -11.27 -4.85 -3.47
N PRO A 202 -12.20 -3.90 -3.52
CA PRO A 202 -12.04 -2.69 -4.32
C PRO A 202 -10.95 -1.77 -3.76
N PRO A 203 -10.33 -0.92 -4.60
CA PRO A 203 -9.44 0.15 -4.13
C PRO A 203 -10.20 1.08 -3.17
N ILE A 204 -9.56 1.42 -2.04
CA ILE A 204 -10.20 2.25 -1.01
C ILE A 204 -10.56 3.62 -1.58
N GLU A 205 -9.69 4.19 -2.41
CA GLU A 205 -9.84 5.51 -3.01
C GLU A 205 -11.12 5.62 -3.84
N GLU A 206 -11.50 4.56 -4.56
CA GLU A 206 -12.71 4.51 -5.38
C GLU A 206 -13.97 4.46 -4.53
N ILE A 207 -13.97 3.69 -3.44
CA ILE A 207 -15.12 3.63 -2.53
C ILE A 207 -15.31 4.98 -1.84
N VAL A 208 -14.22 5.66 -1.48
CA VAL A 208 -14.28 6.97 -0.83
C VAL A 208 -14.88 8.02 -1.76
N GLY A 209 -14.44 8.06 -3.02
CA GLY A 209 -15.02 8.95 -4.03
C GLY A 209 -16.53 8.76 -4.23
N GLN A 210 -17.05 7.54 -4.02
CA GLN A 210 -18.48 7.25 -4.16
C GLN A 210 -19.29 7.43 -2.87
N SER A 211 -18.72 7.10 -1.71
CA SER A 211 -19.42 7.13 -0.42
C SER A 211 -19.51 8.53 0.19
N PHE A 212 -18.66 9.46 -0.26
CA PHE A 212 -18.63 10.85 0.18
C PHE A 212 -18.84 11.84 -0.99
N PRO A 213 -20.00 11.83 -1.68
CA PRO A 213 -20.24 12.67 -2.87
C PRO A 213 -20.49 14.16 -2.56
N PHE A 214 -20.37 14.58 -1.30
CA PHE A 214 -20.58 15.97 -0.88
C PHE A 214 -19.54 16.38 0.15
N TRP A 215 -18.39 16.87 -0.32
CA TRP A 215 -17.62 17.96 0.29
C TRP A 215 -16.92 18.74 -0.82
#